data_AF-A0A7V7BMQ8-F1
#
_entry.id   AF-A0A7V7BMQ8-F1
#
_cell.length_a   1.000
_cell.length_b   1.000
_cell.length_c   1.000
_cell.angle_alpha   90.00
_cell.angle_beta   90.00
_cell.angle_gamma   90.00
#
_symmetry.space_group_name_H-M   'P 1'
#
loop_
_entity.id
_entity.type
_entity.pdbx_description
1 polymer ?
#
loop_
_entity_poly.entity_id
_entity_poly.type
_entity_poly.pdbx_seq_one_letter_code
_entity_poly.pdbx_strand_id
1 'polypeptide(L)' 'MNEKLLAWQTQLETEREALIQLQGSGDFTDEHAGRLLNIESMLDQIAINQFLS' A
#
# COMPACT_ATOMS: atom_id res chain seq x y z
N MET A 1 6.49 -17.44 7.61
CA MET A 1 6.21 -16.02 7.29
C MET A 1 5.59 -15.38 8.53
N ASN A 2 6.08 -14.23 9.00
CA ASN A 2 5.62 -13.61 10.24
C ASN A 2 4.16 -13.15 10.08
N GLU A 3 3.22 -13.70 10.86
CA GLU A 3 1.78 -13.40 10.76
C GLU A 3 1.47 -11.90 10.88
N LYS A 4 2.28 -11.16 11.65
CA LYS A 4 2.17 -9.70 11.76
C LYS A 4 2.55 -8.98 10.47
N LEU A 5 3.57 -9.47 9.77
CA LEU A 5 3.99 -8.92 8.48
C LEU A 5 2.91 -9.16 7.42
N LEU A 6 2.31 -10.35 7.41
CA LEU A 6 1.20 -10.67 6.51
C LEU A 6 -0.02 -9.79 6.77
N ALA A 7 -0.45 -9.65 8.03
CA ALA A 7 -1.57 -8.79 8.40
C ALA A 7 -1.32 -7.33 8.00
N TRP A 8 -0.09 -6.85 8.19
CA TRP A 8 0.30 -5.50 7.81
C TRP A 8 0.32 -5.31 6.29
N GLN A 9 0.84 -6.27 5.54
CA GLN A 9 0.80 -6.26 4.08
C GLN A 9 -0.64 -6.23 3.55
N THR A 10 -1.54 -7.07 4.08
CA THR A 10 -2.96 -7.07 3.71
C THR A 10 -3.61 -5.70 3.97
N GLN A 11 -3.29 -5.06 5.09
CA GLN A 11 -3.81 -3.73 5.41
C GLN A 11 -3.35 -2.68 4.39
N LEU A 12 -2.06 -2.69 4.03
CA LEU A 12 -1.50 -1.77 3.03
C LEU A 12 -2.11 -1.99 1.64
N GLU A 13 -2.29 -3.25 1.22
CA GLU A 13 -2.93 -3.59 -0.06
C GLU A 13 -4.40 -3.12 -0.10
N THR A 14 -5.13 -3.30 1.00
CA THR A 14 -6.52 -2.82 1.12
C THR A 14 -6.61 -1.30 1.01
N GLU A 15 -5.70 -0.58 1.67
CA GLU A 15 -5.65 0.88 1.62
C GLU A 15 -5.26 1.38 0.22
N ARG A 16 -4.29 0.73 -0.44
CA ARG A 16 -3.91 1.01 -1.83
C ARG A 16 -5.11 0.90 -2.77
N GLU A 17 -5.87 -0.19 -2.67
CA GLU A 17 -7.06 -0.40 -3.51
C GLU A 17 -8.12 0.68 -3.26
N ALA A 18 -8.37 1.05 -2.01
CA ALA A 18 -9.30 2.13 -1.68
C ALA A 18 -8.88 3.48 -2.30
N LEU A 19 -7.59 3.81 -2.25
CA LEU A 19 -7.05 5.04 -2.85
C LEU A 19 -7.13 5.03 -4.38
N ILE A 20 -6.89 3.89 -5.02
CA ILE A 20 -7.04 3.73 -6.48
C ILE A 20 -8.51 3.91 -6.90
N GLN A 21 -9.46 3.36 -6.12
CA GLN A 21 -10.88 3.57 -6.38
C GLN A 21 -11.28 5.05 -6.21
N LEU A 22 -10.74 5.72 -5.18
CA LEU A 22 -10.95 7.15 -4.96
C LEU A 22 -10.34 8.00 -6.09
N GLN A 23 -9.22 7.57 -6.68
CA GLN A 23 -8.64 8.21 -7.86
C GLN A 23 -9.61 8.26 -9.04
N GLY A 24 -10.44 7.22 -9.20
CA GLY A 24 -11.49 7.17 -10.21
C GLY A 24 -12.74 7.99 -9.91
N SER A 25 -12.96 8.43 -8.67
CA SER A 25 -14.19 9.15 -8.26
C SER A 25 -14.13 10.66 -8.50
N GLY A 26 -12.93 11.22 -8.70
CA GLY A 26 -12.71 12.67 -8.85
C GLY A 26 -12.51 13.42 -7.51
N ASP A 27 -12.59 12.73 -6.36
CA ASP A 27 -12.33 13.28 -5.02
C ASP A 27 -10.89 13.04 -4.55
N PHE A 28 -10.01 12.67 -5.47
CA PHE A 28 -8.62 12.36 -5.18
C PHE A 28 -7.80 13.64 -5.04
N THR A 29 -7.12 13.77 -3.90
CA THR A 29 -6.37 14.97 -3.53
C THR A 29 -4.87 14.67 -3.55
N ASP A 30 -4.04 15.72 -3.49
CA ASP A 30 -2.60 15.58 -3.38
C ASP A 30 -2.18 14.81 -2.11
N GLU A 31 -2.95 14.90 -1.04
CA GLU A 31 -2.74 14.11 0.17
C GLU A 31 -2.96 12.61 -0.09
N HIS A 32 -4.03 12.26 -0.81
CA HIS A 32 -4.29 10.88 -1.24
C HIS A 32 -3.17 10.37 -2.17
N ALA A 33 -2.66 11.21 -3.07
CA ALA A 33 -1.52 10.89 -3.94
C ALA A 33 -0.25 10.60 -3.14
N GLY A 34 0.09 11.46 -2.17
CA GLY A 34 1.25 11.27 -1.30
C GLY A 34 1.11 10.00 -0.43
N ARG A 35 -0.10 9.73 0.05
CA ARG A 35 -0.40 8.51 0.81
C ARG A 35 -0.24 7.26 -0.04
N LEU A 36 -0.75 7.27 -1.27
CA LEU A 36 -0.63 6.16 -2.22
C LEU A 36 0.85 5.84 -2.52
N LEU A 37 1.65 6.86 -2.84
CA LEU A 37 3.10 6.69 -3.09
C LEU A 37 3.83 6.06 -1.89
N ASN A 38 3.48 6.48 -0.68
CA ASN A 38 4.08 5.91 0.53
C ASN A 38 3.71 4.43 0.70
N ILE A 39 2.43 4.09 0.53
CA ILE A 39 1.96 2.70 0.62
C ILE A 39 2.64 1.81 -0.43
N GLU A 40 2.76 2.28 -1.66
CA GLU A 40 3.47 1.55 -2.74
C GLU A 40 4.93 1.32 -2.38
N SER A 41 5.64 2.34 -1.88
CA SER A 41 7.02 2.20 -1.43
C SER A 41 7.17 1.20 -0.27
N MET A 42 6.22 1.17 0.66
CA MET A 42 6.24 0.22 1.79
C MET A 42 5.99 -1.21 1.32
N LEU A 43 5.06 -1.43 0.38
CA LEU A 43 4.79 -2.74 -0.20
C LEU A 43 5.98 -3.25 -1.01
N ASP A 44 6.65 -2.40 -1.79
CA ASP A 44 7.88 -2.76 -2.51
C ASP A 44 8.99 -3.18 -1.55
N GLN A 45 9.18 -2.44 -0.45
CA GLN A 45 10.15 -2.79 0.58
C GLN A 45 9.85 -4.15 1.22
N ILE A 46 8.57 -4.46 1.47
CA ILE A 46 8.14 -5.77 1.98
C ILE A 46 8.47 -6.87 0.97
N ALA A 47 8.14 -6.67 -0.31
CA ALA A 47 8.41 -7.64 -1.36
C ALA A 47 9.92 -7.91 -1.53
N ILE A 48 10.76 -6.87 -1.52
CA ILE A 48 12.22 -7.00 -1.56
C ILE A 48 12.72 -7.80 -0.35
N ASN A 49 12.26 -7.46 0.86
CA ASN A 49 12.69 -8.14 2.08
C ASN A 49 12.27 -9.61 2.12
N GLN A 50 11.11 -9.95 1.55
CA GLN A 50 10.64 -11.34 1.43
C GLN A 50 11.38 -12.13 0.33
N PHE A 51 11.87 -11.45 -0.70
CA PHE A 51 12.69 -12.08 -1.74
C PHE A 51 14.12 -12.38 -1.26
N LEU A 52 14.69 -11.49 -0.45
CA LEU A 52 16.04 -11.63 0.10
C LEU A 52 16.12 -12.57 1.32
N SER A 53 14.97 -12.94 1.90
CA SER A 53 14.86 -13.86 3.06
C SER A 53 14.70 -15.32 2.66
#